data_AF-A0A934VZP2-F1
#
_entry.id   AF-A0A934VZP2-F1
#
_cell.length_a   1.000
_cell.length_b   1.000
_cell.length_c   1.000
_cell.angle_alpha   90.00
_cell.angle_beta   90.00
_cell.angle_gamma   90.00
#
_symmetry.space_group_name_H-M   'P 1'
#
loop_
_entity.id
_entity.type
_entity.pdbx_description
1 polymer ?
#
loop_
_entity_poly.entity_id
_entity_poly.type
_entity_poly.pdbx_seq_one_letter_code
_entity_poly.pdbx_strand_id
1 'polypeptide(L)'
;MGVIDRVLGIAPAVTALGSAASGVAEVFTQNATRRMELDEEAYARAIGQLGQEFQLAPVSWFDSLVNGLNRLPRPLLALGTMALFIYAMAEPTGFGLRMQGLQQVPEPLWWLLGAIVGFYFGAREAHYLRNRVWPTPKTETAAPRPEGDFSDNAALRDWQQG
;
A
#
# COMPACT_ATOMS: atom_id res chain seq x y z
N MET A 1 -52.32 -5.81 51.38
CA MET A 1 -51.42 -5.18 50.40
C MET A 1 -50.02 -5.15 50.98
N GLY A 2 -49.39 -6.32 50.99
CA GLY A 2 -48.23 -6.59 51.84
C GLY A 2 -47.00 -6.86 50.99
N VAL A 3 -45.90 -6.20 51.35
CA VAL A 3 -44.47 -6.58 51.36
C VAL A 3 -43.93 -7.68 50.41
N ILE A 4 -44.68 -8.71 50.05
CA ILE A 4 -44.29 -9.80 49.14
C ILE A 4 -44.14 -9.29 47.68
N ASP A 5 -44.96 -8.32 47.27
CA ASP A 5 -44.88 -7.73 45.91
C ASP A 5 -43.62 -6.86 45.72
N ARG A 6 -43.10 -6.31 46.82
CA ARG A 6 -41.88 -5.49 46.81
C ARG A 6 -40.61 -6.35 46.69
N VAL A 7 -40.65 -7.59 47.14
CA VAL A 7 -39.53 -8.54 47.06
C VAL A 7 -39.45 -9.17 45.66
N LEU A 8 -40.60 -9.44 45.03
CA LEU A 8 -40.64 -9.97 43.65
C LEU A 8 -40.17 -8.95 42.60
N GLY A 9 -40.39 -7.65 42.82
CA GLY A 9 -39.90 -6.56 41.95
C GLY A 9 -38.40 -6.26 42.06
N ILE A 10 -37.72 -6.75 43.09
CA ILE A 10 -36.28 -6.52 43.30
C ILE A 10 -35.42 -7.51 42.48
N ALA A 11 -35.89 -8.73 42.23
CA ALA A 11 -35.17 -9.73 41.46
C ALA A 11 -34.83 -9.31 40.01
N PRO A 12 -35.74 -8.74 39.20
CA PRO A 12 -35.41 -8.25 37.87
C PRO A 12 -34.53 -6.97 37.91
N ALA A 13 -34.67 -6.14 38.94
CA ALA A 13 -33.86 -4.93 39.09
C ALA A 13 -32.39 -5.26 39.43
N VAL A 14 -32.15 -6.26 40.29
CA VAL A 14 -30.79 -6.70 40.67
C VAL A 14 -30.09 -7.40 39.51
N THR A 15 -30.81 -8.15 38.69
CA THR A 15 -30.24 -8.78 37.48
C THR A 15 -29.92 -7.75 36.39
N ALA A 16 -30.78 -6.75 36.18
CA ALA A 16 -30.51 -5.63 35.28
C ALA A 16 -29.31 -4.77 35.73
N LEU A 17 -29.19 -4.49 37.03
CA LEU A 17 -28.06 -3.77 37.60
C LEU A 17 -26.74 -4.57 37.47
N GLY A 18 -26.80 -5.89 37.63
CA GLY A 18 -25.66 -6.79 37.41
C GLY A 18 -25.18 -6.80 35.96
N SER A 19 -26.09 -6.87 34.99
CA SER A 19 -25.73 -6.78 33.56
C SER A 19 -25.17 -5.42 33.16
N ALA A 20 -25.74 -4.33 33.70
CA ALA A 20 -25.26 -2.97 33.45
C ALA A 20 -23.88 -2.72 34.07
N ALA A 21 -23.65 -3.21 35.30
CA ALA A 21 -22.35 -3.14 35.96
C ALA A 21 -21.28 -3.97 35.23
N SER A 22 -21.64 -5.15 34.69
CA SER A 22 -20.71 -5.91 33.85
C SER A 22 -20.34 -5.19 32.56
N GLY A 23 -21.31 -4.55 31.89
CA GLY A 23 -21.05 -3.73 30.70
C GLY A 23 -20.20 -2.49 30.98
N VAL A 24 -20.31 -1.87 32.17
CA VAL A 24 -19.46 -0.74 32.59
C VAL A 24 -18.07 -1.21 33.04
N ALA A 25 -17.95 -2.37 33.68
CA ALA A 25 -16.65 -2.95 34.05
C ALA A 25 -15.81 -3.33 32.81
N GLU A 26 -16.45 -3.79 31.73
CA GLU A 26 -15.79 -4.04 30.44
C GLU A 26 -15.27 -2.77 29.75
N VAL A 27 -15.79 -1.59 30.11
CA VAL A 27 -15.30 -0.28 29.63
C VAL A 27 -14.00 0.14 30.33
N PHE A 28 -13.78 -0.27 31.58
CA PHE A 28 -12.58 0.05 32.36
C PHE A 28 -11.53 -1.06 32.43
N THR A 29 -11.92 -2.31 32.14
CA THR A 29 -11.03 -3.46 32.03
C THR A 29 -11.34 -4.17 30.72
N GLN A 30 -10.41 -4.07 29.77
CA GLN A 30 -10.54 -4.71 28.47
C GLN A 30 -10.85 -6.20 28.66
N ASN A 31 -11.99 -6.65 28.13
CA ASN A 31 -12.36 -8.06 28.18
C ASN A 31 -11.28 -8.89 27.46
N ALA A 32 -10.50 -9.64 28.22
CA ALA A 32 -9.31 -10.34 27.74
C ALA A 32 -9.65 -11.31 26.60
N THR A 33 -10.85 -11.91 26.63
CA THR A 33 -11.35 -12.79 25.58
C THR A 33 -11.62 -12.02 24.28
N ARG A 34 -12.26 -10.85 24.37
CA ARG A 34 -12.50 -9.97 23.21
C ARG A 34 -11.18 -9.51 22.56
N ARG A 35 -10.15 -9.24 23.37
CA ARG A 35 -8.82 -8.87 22.88
C ARG A 35 -8.14 -10.04 22.16
N MET A 36 -8.22 -11.24 22.72
CA MET A 36 -7.69 -12.45 22.10
C MET A 36 -8.36 -12.75 20.76
N GLU A 37 -9.69 -12.59 20.66
CA GLU A 37 -10.43 -12.74 19.40
C GLU A 37 -9.98 -11.72 18.34
N LEU A 38 -9.85 -10.44 18.72
CA LEU A 38 -9.40 -9.39 17.79
C LEU A 38 -7.95 -9.58 17.35
N ASP A 39 -7.07 -10.03 18.25
CA ASP A 39 -5.68 -10.36 17.93
C ASP A 39 -5.60 -11.59 17.01
N GLU A 40 -6.46 -12.59 17.21
CA GLU A 40 -6.58 -13.75 16.32
C GLU A 40 -7.09 -13.35 14.93
N GLU A 41 -8.08 -12.47 14.85
CA GLU A 41 -8.56 -11.92 13.57
C GLU A 41 -7.47 -11.10 12.85
N ALA A 42 -6.72 -10.27 13.59
CA ALA A 42 -5.63 -9.49 13.05
C ALA A 42 -4.51 -10.41 12.53
N TYR A 43 -4.18 -11.46 13.28
CA TYR A 43 -3.20 -12.46 12.90
C TYR A 43 -3.66 -13.27 11.68
N ALA A 44 -4.92 -13.69 11.64
CA ALA A 44 -5.51 -14.40 10.50
C ALA A 44 -5.53 -13.54 9.24
N ARG A 45 -5.83 -12.23 9.36
CA ARG A 45 -5.75 -11.27 8.26
C ARG A 45 -4.30 -11.08 7.78
N ALA A 46 -3.34 -10.99 8.70
CA ALA A 46 -1.93 -10.86 8.37
C ALA A 46 -1.41 -12.11 7.62
N ILE A 47 -1.75 -13.33 8.10
CA ILE A 47 -1.42 -14.58 7.40
C ILE A 47 -2.12 -14.66 6.04
N GLY A 48 -3.39 -14.26 5.96
CA GLY A 48 -4.15 -14.27 4.71
C GLY A 48 -3.53 -13.34 3.66
N GLN A 49 -3.14 -12.13 4.06
CA GLN A 49 -2.47 -11.19 3.17
C GLN A 49 -1.08 -11.69 2.75
N LEU A 50 -0.27 -12.19 3.69
CA LEU A 50 1.02 -12.79 3.40
C LEU A 50 0.89 -13.96 2.42
N GLY A 51 -0.10 -14.85 2.63
CA GLY A 51 -0.37 -15.99 1.76
C GLY A 51 -0.77 -15.58 0.35
N GLN A 52 -1.53 -14.49 0.19
CA GLN A 52 -1.89 -13.95 -1.13
C GLN A 52 -0.69 -13.35 -1.87
N GLU A 53 0.26 -12.72 -1.18
CA GLU A 53 1.48 -12.21 -1.81
C GLU A 53 2.39 -13.32 -2.35
N PHE A 54 2.35 -14.53 -1.76
CA PHE A 54 3.08 -15.70 -2.23
C PHE A 54 2.36 -16.54 -3.28
N GLN A 55 1.09 -16.25 -3.59
CA GLN A 55 0.41 -16.88 -4.73
C GLN A 55 0.89 -16.25 -6.04
N LEU A 56 2.09 -16.65 -6.45
CA LEU A 56 2.57 -16.42 -7.81
C LEU A 56 1.62 -17.13 -8.78
N ALA A 57 0.88 -16.37 -9.57
CA ALA A 57 0.12 -16.92 -10.69
C ALA A 57 1.08 -17.76 -11.55
N PRO A 58 0.69 -18.96 -12.02
CA PRO A 58 1.56 -19.78 -12.84
C PRO A 58 1.89 -19.03 -14.14
N VAL A 59 3.11 -18.50 -14.22
CA VAL A 59 3.59 -17.76 -15.38
C VAL A 59 3.97 -18.77 -16.46
N SER A 60 3.30 -18.73 -17.61
CA SER A 60 3.69 -19.54 -18.77
C SER A 60 5.13 -19.24 -19.16
N TRP A 61 5.86 -20.24 -19.67
CA TRP A 61 7.23 -20.04 -20.16
C TRP A 61 7.31 -18.94 -21.23
N PHE A 62 6.26 -18.82 -22.05
CA PHE A 62 6.14 -17.77 -23.06
C PHE A 62 6.00 -16.38 -22.42
N ASP A 63 5.19 -16.26 -21.37
CA ASP A 63 5.02 -14.99 -20.65
C ASP A 63 6.32 -14.61 -19.93
N SER A 64 7.04 -15.57 -19.35
CA SER A 64 8.37 -15.36 -18.78
C SER A 64 9.37 -14.84 -19.83
N LEU A 65 9.35 -15.41 -21.04
CA LEU A 65 10.21 -14.97 -22.14
C LEU A 65 9.89 -13.53 -22.58
N VAL A 66 8.61 -13.23 -22.81
CA VAL A 66 8.16 -11.89 -23.22
C VAL A 66 8.45 -10.85 -22.13
N ASN A 67 8.23 -11.21 -20.86
CA ASN A 67 8.59 -10.36 -19.73
C ASN A 67 10.09 -10.13 -19.62
N GLY A 68 10.89 -11.17 -19.86
CA GLY A 68 12.34 -11.05 -19.99
C GLY A 68 12.71 -10.04 -21.07
N LEU A 69 12.22 -10.24 -22.30
CA LEU A 69 12.49 -9.39 -23.45
C LEU A 69 12.08 -7.92 -23.20
N ASN A 70 10.94 -7.69 -22.56
CA ASN A 70 10.49 -6.35 -22.18
C ASN A 70 11.34 -5.68 -21.09
N ARG A 71 12.08 -6.46 -20.30
CA ARG A 71 12.97 -5.97 -19.24
C ARG A 71 14.43 -5.88 -19.68
N LEU A 72 14.81 -6.49 -20.80
CA LEU A 72 16.17 -6.44 -21.37
C LEU A 72 16.69 -5.04 -21.75
N PRO A 73 15.89 -4.04 -22.16
CA PRO A 73 16.44 -2.76 -22.60
C PRO A 73 17.32 -2.10 -21.55
N ARG A 74 16.88 -2.10 -20.29
CA ARG A 74 17.59 -1.45 -19.18
C ARG A 74 18.97 -2.08 -18.87
N PRO A 75 19.10 -3.42 -18.69
CA PRO A 75 20.40 -4.05 -18.53
C PRO A 75 21.24 -4.01 -19.81
N LEU A 76 20.65 -4.07 -21.01
CA LEU A 76 21.41 -3.94 -22.26
C LEU A 76 22.06 -2.57 -22.40
N LEU A 77 21.41 -1.49 -21.99
CA LEU A 77 22.02 -0.16 -21.99
C LEU A 77 23.22 -0.10 -21.02
N ALA A 78 23.07 -0.61 -19.80
CA ALA A 78 24.14 -0.61 -18.81
C ALA A 78 25.33 -1.49 -19.25
N LEU A 79 25.08 -2.74 -19.63
CA LEU A 79 26.12 -3.66 -20.08
C LEU A 79 26.73 -3.22 -21.42
N GLY A 80 25.92 -2.67 -22.32
CA GLY A 80 26.36 -2.17 -23.61
C GLY A 80 27.31 -0.97 -23.49
N THR A 81 27.01 -0.01 -22.60
CA THR A 81 27.93 1.10 -22.34
C THR A 81 29.26 0.63 -21.76
N MET A 82 29.23 -0.28 -20.78
CA MET A 82 30.45 -0.87 -20.23
C MET A 82 31.24 -1.65 -21.28
N ALA A 83 30.56 -2.45 -22.12
CA ALA A 83 31.20 -3.17 -23.22
C ALA A 83 31.83 -2.22 -24.26
N LEU A 84 31.22 -1.06 -24.51
CA LEU A 84 31.76 -0.05 -25.42
C LEU A 84 33.09 0.53 -24.89
N PHE A 85 33.17 0.80 -23.58
CA PHE A 85 34.43 1.22 -22.95
C PHE A 85 35.49 0.12 -22.94
N ILE A 86 35.10 -1.12 -22.68
CA ILE A 86 36.01 -2.27 -22.77
C ILE A 86 36.54 -2.41 -24.21
N TYR A 87 35.67 -2.32 -25.21
CA TYR A 87 36.07 -2.39 -26.62
C TYR A 87 37.01 -1.25 -27.01
N ALA A 88 36.77 -0.03 -26.54
CA ALA A 88 37.65 1.11 -26.76
C ALA A 88 39.07 0.90 -26.19
N MET A 89 39.21 0.17 -25.07
CA MET A 89 40.50 -0.16 -24.47
C MET A 89 41.16 -1.39 -25.12
N ALA A 90 40.37 -2.40 -25.48
CA ALA A 90 40.86 -3.64 -26.05
C ALA A 90 41.34 -3.48 -27.50
N GLU A 91 40.68 -2.64 -28.30
CA GLU A 91 41.02 -2.42 -29.71
C GLU A 91 40.77 -0.95 -30.10
N PRO A 92 41.72 -0.04 -29.75
CA PRO A 92 41.50 1.40 -29.91
C PRO A 92 41.38 1.85 -31.38
N THR A 93 42.08 1.18 -32.30
CA THR A 93 42.14 1.55 -33.72
C THR A 93 40.79 1.42 -34.42
N GLY A 94 40.13 0.27 -34.30
CA GLY A 94 38.82 0.02 -34.88
C GLY A 94 37.68 0.68 -34.12
N PHE A 95 37.85 0.96 -32.81
CA PHE A 95 36.94 1.88 -32.12
C PHE A 95 37.01 3.29 -32.74
N GLY A 96 38.21 3.82 -32.97
CA GLY A 96 38.43 5.12 -33.61
C GLY A 96 37.81 5.22 -35.01
N LEU A 97 37.97 4.19 -35.85
CA LEU A 97 37.34 4.13 -37.17
C LEU A 97 35.81 4.19 -37.11
N ARG A 98 35.18 3.53 -36.12
CA ARG A 98 33.73 3.59 -35.91
C ARG A 98 33.26 4.97 -35.44
N MET A 99 34.05 5.65 -34.61
CA MET A 99 33.75 7.03 -34.19
C MET A 99 33.82 8.02 -35.37
N GLN A 100 34.78 7.85 -36.28
CA GLN A 100 34.84 8.63 -37.52
C GLN A 100 33.61 8.39 -38.40
N GLY A 101 33.14 7.14 -38.50
CA GLY A 101 31.89 6.82 -39.18
C GLY A 101 30.67 7.49 -38.53
N LEU A 102 30.59 7.51 -37.20
CA LEU A 102 29.52 8.20 -36.48
C LEU A 102 29.55 9.72 -36.70
N GLN A 103 30.74 10.31 -36.83
CA GLN A 103 30.89 11.74 -37.15
C GLN A 103 30.36 12.10 -38.54
N GLN A 104 30.33 11.15 -39.48
CA GLN A 104 29.77 11.37 -40.82
C GLN A 104 28.24 11.31 -40.86
N VAL A 105 27.59 10.86 -39.78
CA VAL A 105 26.12 10.80 -39.71
C VAL A 105 25.56 12.23 -39.73
N PRO A 106 24.70 12.58 -40.71
CA PRO A 106 24.11 13.92 -40.81
C PRO A 106 23.34 14.32 -39.55
N GLU A 107 23.45 15.60 -39.17
CA GLU A 107 22.76 16.18 -38.01
C GLU A 107 21.24 15.88 -37.97
N PRO A 108 20.49 15.96 -39.09
CA PRO A 108 19.05 15.65 -39.08
C PRO A 108 18.72 14.22 -38.63
N LEU A 109 19.61 13.24 -38.87
CA LEU A 109 19.38 11.86 -38.46
C LEU A 109 19.52 11.70 -36.94
N TRP A 110 20.38 12.49 -36.29
CA TRP A 110 20.47 12.53 -34.83
C TRP A 110 19.19 13.09 -34.21
N TRP A 111 18.64 14.16 -34.80
CA TRP A 111 17.34 14.69 -34.39
C TRP A 111 16.21 13.67 -34.58
N LEU A 112 16.20 12.97 -35.71
CA LEU A 112 15.20 11.92 -35.98
C LEU A 112 15.29 10.77 -34.97
N LEU A 113 16.50 10.29 -34.69
CA LEU A 113 16.74 9.25 -33.68
C LEU A 113 16.22 9.70 -32.31
N GLY A 114 16.61 10.92 -31.88
CA GLY A 114 16.15 11.50 -30.62
C GLY A 114 14.63 11.64 -30.57
N ALA A 115 13.99 12.08 -31.65
CA ALA A 115 12.54 12.22 -31.74
C ALA A 115 11.82 10.86 -31.64
N ILE A 116 12.29 9.83 -32.35
CA ILE A 116 11.68 8.50 -32.33
C ILE A 116 11.78 7.86 -30.94
N VAL A 117 12.98 7.86 -30.35
CA VAL A 117 13.22 7.27 -29.02
C VAL A 117 12.47 8.07 -27.96
N GLY A 118 12.54 9.40 -28.01
CA GLY A 118 11.84 10.30 -27.10
C GLY A 118 10.33 10.14 -27.17
N PHE A 119 9.75 10.00 -28.37
CA PHE A 119 8.32 9.76 -28.53
C PHE A 119 7.89 8.38 -28.00
N TYR A 120 8.65 7.32 -28.32
CA TYR A 120 8.32 5.96 -27.86
C TYR A 120 8.30 5.85 -26.34
N PHE A 121 9.39 6.28 -25.68
CA PHE A 121 9.47 6.21 -24.22
C PHE A 121 8.64 7.31 -23.54
N GLY A 122 8.55 8.50 -24.11
CA GLY A 122 7.75 9.61 -23.59
C GLY A 122 6.26 9.31 -23.60
N ALA A 123 5.72 8.75 -24.69
CA ALA A 123 4.32 8.33 -24.76
C ALA A 123 4.02 7.17 -23.80
N ARG A 124 4.96 6.21 -23.67
CA ARG A 124 4.86 5.11 -22.71
C ARG A 124 4.79 5.61 -21.27
N GLU A 125 5.68 6.51 -20.88
CA GLU A 125 5.69 7.05 -19.52
C GLU A 125 4.47 7.95 -19.25
N ALA A 126 4.06 8.77 -20.22
CA ALA A 126 2.83 9.56 -20.12
C ALA A 126 1.58 8.68 -19.88
N HIS A 127 1.52 7.50 -20.50
CA HIS A 127 0.47 6.52 -20.25
C HIS A 127 0.49 5.98 -18.81
N TYR A 128 1.66 5.65 -18.25
CA TYR A 128 1.76 5.19 -16.86
C TYR A 128 1.46 6.30 -15.86
N LEU A 129 1.93 7.52 -16.11
CA LEU A 129 1.62 8.69 -15.28
C LEU A 129 0.12 8.96 -15.23
N ARG A 130 -0.58 8.85 -16.37
CA ARG A 130 -2.04 9.02 -16.43
C ARG A 130 -2.79 7.97 -15.61
N ASN A 131 -2.27 6.75 -15.54
CA ASN A 131 -2.93 5.64 -14.85
C ASN A 131 -2.49 5.49 -13.38
N ARG A 132 -1.67 6.41 -12.85
CA ARG A 132 -1.36 6.44 -11.42
C ARG A 132 -2.59 6.87 -10.64
N VAL A 133 -3.20 5.92 -9.94
CA VAL A 133 -4.21 6.22 -8.92
C VAL A 133 -3.48 6.82 -7.73
N TRP A 134 -3.64 8.13 -7.51
CA TRP A 134 -3.21 8.73 -6.26
C TRP A 134 -4.09 8.20 -5.13
N PRO A 135 -3.50 7.82 -3.98
CA PRO A 135 -4.30 7.48 -2.81
C PRO A 135 -5.18 8.67 -2.49
N THR A 136 -6.49 8.54 -2.70
CA THR A 136 -7.46 9.53 -2.22
C THR A 136 -7.25 9.58 -0.71
N PRO A 137 -6.94 10.75 -0.12
CA PRO A 137 -6.89 10.88 1.33
C PRO A 137 -8.22 10.35 1.84
N LYS A 138 -8.16 9.29 2.65
CA LYS A 138 -9.34 8.76 3.32
C LYS A 138 -9.82 9.93 4.18
N THR A 139 -10.87 10.60 3.72
CA THR A 139 -11.52 11.62 4.54
C THR A 139 -12.06 10.81 5.70
N GLU A 140 -11.36 10.85 6.84
CA GLU A 140 -11.92 10.39 8.10
C GLU A 140 -13.22 11.16 8.23
N THR A 141 -14.32 10.48 7.95
CA THR A 141 -15.64 10.99 8.31
C THR A 141 -15.54 11.18 9.81
N ALA A 142 -15.51 12.44 10.26
CA ALA A 142 -15.37 12.78 11.65
C ALA A 142 -16.31 11.87 12.45
N ALA A 143 -15.74 11.10 13.37
CA ALA A 143 -16.54 10.22 14.22
C ALA A 143 -17.67 11.06 14.86
N PRO A 144 -18.90 10.53 14.94
CA PRO A 144 -20.01 11.28 15.51
C PRO A 144 -19.64 11.77 16.91
N ARG A 145 -19.93 13.04 17.22
CA ARG A 145 -19.64 13.66 18.51
C ARG A 145 -20.38 12.91 19.62
N PRO A 146 -19.72 12.24 20.58
CA PRO A 146 -20.34 11.80 21.82
C PRO A 146 -21.17 12.93 22.44
N GLU A 147 -22.47 12.67 22.56
CA GLU A 147 -23.45 13.48 23.27
C GLU A 147 -23.65 12.90 24.68
N GLY A 148 -23.50 13.71 25.72
CA GLY A 148 -23.61 13.27 27.12
C GLY A 148 -22.98 14.23 28.13
N ASP A 149 -23.25 14.00 29.41
CA ASP A 149 -22.58 14.68 30.54
C ASP A 149 -21.29 13.92 30.86
N PHE A 150 -20.15 14.50 30.47
CA PHE A 150 -18.82 13.91 30.62
C PHE A 150 -18.03 14.51 31.80
N SER A 151 -18.72 14.96 32.86
CA SER A 151 -18.08 15.52 34.08
C SER A 151 -16.90 14.69 34.58
N ASP A 152 -17.01 13.37 34.42
CA ASP A 152 -16.09 12.38 34.99
C ASP A 152 -14.95 12.00 34.04
N ASN A 153 -14.94 12.51 32.80
CA ASN A 153 -13.90 12.21 31.81
C ASN A 153 -13.32 13.50 31.20
N ALA A 154 -12.13 13.88 31.66
CA ALA A 154 -11.43 15.07 31.19
C ALA A 154 -11.12 15.03 29.67
N ALA A 155 -10.75 13.87 29.13
CA ALA A 155 -10.39 13.73 27.72
C ALA A 155 -11.60 13.93 26.79
N LEU A 156 -12.79 13.48 27.20
CA LEU A 156 -14.03 13.69 26.43
C LEU A 156 -14.54 15.12 26.53
N ARG A 157 -14.31 15.82 27.66
CA ARG A 157 -14.62 17.25 27.81
C ARG A 157 -13.76 18.13 26.91
N ASP A 158 -12.45 17.88 26.87
CA ASP A 158 -11.54 18.62 26.00
C ASP A 158 -11.87 18.40 24.52
N TRP A 159 -12.28 17.19 24.15
CA TRP A 159 -12.69 16.85 22.78
C TRP A 159 -14.03 17.46 22.36
N GLN A 160 -14.95 17.73 23.29
CA GLN A 160 -16.17 18.50 22.98
C GLN A 160 -15.91 20.01 22.82
N GLN A 161 -14.88 20.54 23.48
CA GLN A 161 -14.54 21.97 23.47
C GLN A 161 -13.67 22.37 22.27
N GLY A 162 -12.99 21.41 21.62
CA GLY A 162 -12.33 21.58 20.31
C GLY A 162 -13.28 21.32 19.15
#